data_AF-A0AAW6JS98-F1
#
_entry.id   AF-A0AAW6JS98-F1
#
_cell.length_a   1.000
_cell.length_b   1.000
_cell.length_c   1.000
_cell.angle_alpha   90.00
_cell.angle_beta   90.00
_cell.angle_gamma   90.00
#
_symmetry.space_group_name_H-M   'P 1'
#
loop_
_entity.id
_entity.type
_entity.pdbx_description
1 polymer ?
#
loop_
_entity_poly.entity_id
_entity_poly.type
_entity_poly.pdbx_seq_one_letter_code
_entity_poly.pdbx_strand_id
1 'polypeptide(L)' 'METITKKKYIYWQDEDMFIGYLEEYPDYWTQGNSLEELQENLLDLYQEFDHNNI' A
#
# COMPACT_ATOMS: atom_id res chain seq x y z
N MET A 1 6.99 -9.07 22.80
CA MET A 1 7.71 -8.87 21.52
C MET A 1 6.64 -8.57 20.50
N GLU A 2 6.60 -7.35 19.97
CA GLU A 2 5.72 -7.05 18.84
C GLU A 2 6.31 -7.72 17.59
N THR A 3 5.49 -8.52 16.90
CA THR A 3 5.84 -9.07 15.60
C THR A 3 5.72 -7.96 14.56
N ILE A 4 6.82 -7.60 13.89
CA ILE A 4 6.76 -6.72 12.72
C ILE A 4 6.07 -7.50 11.60
N THR A 5 4.81 -7.17 11.32
CA THR A 5 4.07 -7.74 10.19
C THR A 5 4.55 -7.07 8.92
N LYS A 6 5.24 -7.81 8.05
CA LYS A 6 5.61 -7.33 6.72
C LYS A 6 4.50 -7.66 5.74
N LYS A 7 4.01 -6.66 5.02
CA LYS A 7 3.04 -6.81 3.93
C LYS A 7 3.74 -6.67 2.59
N LYS A 8 3.29 -7.47 1.62
CA LYS A 8 3.79 -7.41 0.24
C LYS A 8 2.92 -6.47 -0.58
N TYR A 9 3.54 -5.74 -1.48
CA TYR A 9 2.88 -4.86 -2.42
C TYR A 9 3.54 -4.97 -3.79
N ILE A 10 2.78 -4.68 -4.83
CA ILE A 10 3.23 -4.59 -6.21
C ILE A 10 3.18 -3.11 -6.57
N TYR A 11 4.22 -2.63 -7.26
CA TYR A 11 4.26 -1.25 -7.74
C TYR A 11 4.92 -1.16 -9.12
N TRP A 12 4.62 -0.08 -9.81
CA TRP A 12 5.27 0.35 -11.04
C TRP A 12 5.33 1.87 -11.08
N GLN A 13 6.13 2.41 -11.99
CA GLN A 13 6.16 3.84 -12.27
C GLN A 13 5.34 4.11 -13.53
N ASP A 14 4.48 5.12 -13.47
CA ASP A 14 3.73 5.65 -14.61
C ASP A 14 3.90 7.18 -14.62
N GLU A 15 4.47 7.70 -15.70
CA GLU A 15 4.95 9.08 -15.79
C GLU A 15 5.83 9.47 -14.57
N ASP A 16 5.46 10.53 -13.85
CA ASP A 16 6.15 11.06 -12.67
C ASP A 16 5.60 10.45 -11.35
N MET A 17 4.73 9.44 -11.43
CA MET A 17 4.05 8.85 -10.28
C MET A 17 4.46 7.40 -10.05
N PHE A 18 4.53 7.00 -8.79
CA PHE A 18 4.57 5.61 -8.36
C PHE A 18 3.14 5.15 -8.09
N ILE A 19 2.74 4.02 -8.66
CA ILE A 19 1.42 3.43 -8.47
C ILE A 19 1.61 2.01 -7.94
N GLY A 20 0.74 1.58 -7.02
CA GLY A 20 0.82 0.23 -6.48
C GLY A 20 -0.38 -0.20 -5.66
N TYR A 21 -0.35 -1.44 -5.23
CA TYR A 21 -1.41 -2.07 -4.43
C TYR A 21 -0.85 -3.18 -3.53
N LEU A 22 -1.58 -3.51 -2.47
CA LEU A 22 -1.24 -4.61 -1.56
C LEU A 22 -1.57 -5.97 -2.21
N GLU A 23 -0.69 -6.98 -2.09
CA GLU A 23 -0.91 -8.31 -2.70
C GLU A 23 -2.25 -8.95 -2.26
N GLU A 24 -2.69 -8.66 -1.03
CA GLU A 24 -3.95 -9.13 -0.44
C GLU A 24 -5.19 -8.35 -0.95
N TYR A 25 -5.00 -7.16 -1.52
CA TYR A 25 -6.06 -6.24 -1.96
C TYR A 25 -5.78 -5.71 -3.38
N PRO A 26 -5.77 -6.57 -4.42
CA PRO A 26 -5.38 -6.19 -5.78
C PRO A 26 -6.32 -5.20 -6.47
N ASP A 27 -7.54 -5.03 -5.95
CA ASP A 27 -8.53 -4.11 -6.49
C ASP A 27 -8.38 -2.67 -5.95
N TYR A 28 -7.49 -2.45 -4.98
CA TYR A 28 -7.33 -1.16 -4.30
C TYR A 28 -5.93 -0.61 -4.50
N TRP A 29 -5.84 0.35 -5.42
CA TRP A 29 -4.58 0.97 -5.81
C TRP A 29 -4.42 2.32 -5.13
N THR A 30 -3.17 2.67 -4.84
CA THR A 30 -2.78 4.01 -4.40
C THR A 30 -1.63 4.51 -5.27
N GLN A 31 -1.27 5.77 -5.10
CA GLN A 31 -0.19 6.41 -5.84
C GLN A 31 0.59 7.36 -4.95
N GLY A 32 1.81 7.72 -5.34
CA GLY A 32 2.63 8.74 -4.67
C GLY A 32 3.65 9.35 -5.63
N ASN A 33 4.11 10.57 -5.36
CA ASN A 33 5.17 11.24 -6.13
C ASN A 33 6.56 10.65 -5.82
N SER A 34 6.65 9.82 -4.79
CA SER A 34 7.84 9.06 -4.42
C SER A 34 7.46 7.66 -3.95
N LEU A 35 8.43 6.75 -3.92
CA LEU A 35 8.20 5.40 -3.41
C LEU A 35 7.84 5.40 -1.91
N GLU A 36 8.34 6.36 -1.14
CA GLU A 36 8.01 6.53 0.28
C GLU A 36 6.55 6.96 0.45
N GLU A 37 6.09 7.96 -0.30
CA GLU A 37 4.68 8.40 -0.29
C GLU A 37 3.73 7.28 -0.73
N LEU A 38 4.11 6.48 -1.74
CA LEU A 38 3.33 5.30 -2.12
C LEU A 38 3.22 4.30 -0.96
N GLN A 39 4.32 4.05 -0.23
CA GLN A 39 4.32 3.11 0.91
C GLN A 39 3.47 3.61 2.08
N GLU A 40 3.50 4.91 2.39
CA GLU A 40 2.64 5.54 3.39
C GLU A 40 1.16 5.37 3.01
N ASN A 41 0.81 5.68 1.77
CA ASN A 41 -0.56 5.53 1.28
C ASN A 41 -1.04 4.07 1.29
N LEU A 42 -0.16 3.10 0.99
CA LEU A 42 -0.48 1.67 1.09
C LEU A 42 -0.67 1.22 2.56
N LEU A 43 0.07 1.81 3.50
CA LEU A 43 -0.08 1.52 4.92
C LEU A 43 -1.40 2.06 5.46
N ASP A 44 -1.77 3.28 5.08
CA ASP A 44 -3.06 3.88 5.44
C ASP A 44 -4.23 3.05 4.90
N LEU A 45 -4.14 2.62 3.64
CA LEU A 45 -5.12 1.70 3.03
C LEU A 45 -5.22 0.38 3.78
N TYR A 46 -4.08 -0.21 4.18
CA TYR A 46 -4.08 -1.43 4.99
C TYR A 46 -4.77 -1.23 6.33
N GLN A 47 -4.47 -0.13 7.03
CA GLN A 47 -5.08 0.20 8.32
C GLN A 47 -6.58 0.42 8.18
N GLU A 48 -7.05 1.01 7.08
CA GLU A 48 -8.48 1.17 6.82
C GLU A 48 -9.20 -0.18 6.68
N PHE A 49 -8.62 -1.14 5.96
CA PHE A 49 -9.22 -2.48 5.83
C PHE A 49 -9.14 -3.32 7.10
N ASP A 50 -8.02 -3.25 7.83
CA ASP A 50 -7.83 -3.97 9.09
C ASP A 50 -8.81 -3.48 10.18
N HIS A 51 -9.02 -2.16 10.28
CA HIS A 51 -9.99 -1.60 11.23
C HIS A 51 -11.45 -1.90 10.84
N ASN A 52 -11.75 -2.02 9.55
CA ASN A 52 -13.11 -2.26 9.07
C ASN A 52 -13.54 -3.74 9.08
N ASN A 53 -12.65 -4.70 9.42
CA ASN A 53 -12.95 -6.15 9.54
C ASN A 53 -13.99 -6.63 8.50
N ILE A 54 -13.67 -6.50 7.22
CA ILE A 54 -14.48 -7.07 6.14
C ILE A 54 -14.15 -8.55 5.98
#